data_AF-A0A0M1JEQ1-F1
#
_entry.id   AF-A0A0M1JEQ1-F1
#
_cell.length_a   1.000
_cell.length_b   1.000
_cell.length_c   1.000
_cell.angle_alpha   90.00
_cell.angle_beta   90.00
_cell.angle_gamma   90.00
#
_symmetry.space_group_name_H-M   'P 1'
#
loop_
_entity.id
_entity.type
_entity.pdbx_description
1 polymer ?
#
loop_
_entity_poly.entity_id
_entity_poly.type
_entity_poly.pdbx_seq_one_letter_code
_entity_poly.pdbx_strand_id
1 'polypeptide(L)'
;MSTINNLPLLETVTASDQLLVYATNQGDSRRLAISDFLEYLYENPGSGAFEGESTTSIYTPITPFTINLTTTANDLWIILNLSAALASGTIILPLAPSIEQEIRVSTTKQVTSFTLNPNGATGYNFPTALAAEHSFTIKYNVTLNSWFRIA
;
A
#
# COMPACT_ATOMS: atom_id res chain seq x y z
N MET A 1 -35.84 -4.21 -17.31
CA MET A 1 -34.93 -5.12 -16.57
C MET A 1 -35.70 -5.91 -15.52
N SER A 2 -36.57 -6.84 -15.91
CA SER A 2 -37.43 -7.62 -14.98
C SER A 2 -37.17 -9.13 -15.01
N THR A 3 -36.01 -9.58 -15.49
CA THR A 3 -35.73 -11.01 -15.72
C THR A 3 -34.51 -11.55 -14.96
N ILE A 4 -33.68 -10.70 -14.34
CA ILE A 4 -32.44 -11.14 -13.68
C ILE A 4 -32.71 -12.05 -12.47
N ASN A 5 -33.76 -11.76 -11.69
CA ASN A 5 -34.16 -12.56 -10.53
C ASN A 5 -34.85 -13.89 -10.91
N ASN A 6 -35.12 -14.12 -12.19
CA ASN A 6 -35.71 -15.36 -12.71
C ASN A 6 -34.64 -16.27 -13.35
N LEU A 7 -33.36 -15.88 -13.32
CA LEU A 7 -32.26 -16.71 -13.80
C LEU A 7 -31.80 -17.67 -12.69
N PRO A 8 -31.42 -18.92 -13.03
CA PRO A 8 -30.79 -19.81 -12.07
C PRO A 8 -29.51 -19.15 -11.53
N LEU A 9 -29.31 -19.25 -10.22
CA LEU A 9 -28.14 -18.70 -9.56
C LEU A 9 -26.90 -19.50 -9.97
N LEU A 10 -25.84 -18.81 -10.36
CA LEU A 10 -24.56 -19.43 -10.66
C LEU A 10 -23.85 -19.78 -9.34
N GLU A 11 -23.57 -21.06 -9.10
CA GLU A 11 -22.98 -21.53 -7.83
C GLU A 11 -21.45 -21.35 -7.76
N THR A 12 -20.77 -21.30 -8.91
CA THR A 12 -19.32 -21.08 -8.99
C THR A 12 -19.01 -20.27 -10.24
N VAL A 13 -18.25 -19.20 -10.06
CA VAL A 13 -17.83 -18.30 -11.14
C VAL A 13 -16.52 -18.78 -11.73
N THR A 14 -16.45 -18.85 -13.06
CA THR A 14 -15.27 -19.24 -13.82
C THR A 14 -14.84 -18.13 -14.78
N ALA A 15 -13.57 -18.13 -15.20
CA ALA A 15 -13.04 -17.10 -16.10
C ALA A 15 -13.73 -17.06 -17.48
N SER A 16 -14.38 -18.16 -17.88
CA SER A 16 -15.12 -18.26 -19.15
C SER A 16 -16.55 -17.74 -19.08
N ASP A 17 -17.06 -17.44 -17.89
CA ASP A 17 -18.39 -16.87 -17.74
C ASP A 17 -18.42 -15.44 -18.29
N GLN A 18 -19.63 -15.02 -18.69
CA GLN A 18 -19.83 -13.75 -19.38
C GLN A 18 -20.76 -12.85 -18.60
N LEU A 19 -20.33 -11.62 -18.39
CA LEU A 19 -21.14 -10.54 -17.84
C LEU A 19 -21.71 -9.71 -18.98
N LEU A 20 -22.99 -9.36 -18.87
CA LEU A 20 -23.61 -8.41 -19.80
C LEU A 20 -23.28 -6.99 -19.34
N VAL A 21 -22.61 -6.21 -20.19
CA VAL A 21 -22.26 -4.82 -19.93
C VAL A 21 -22.89 -3.95 -21.01
N TYR A 22 -23.46 -2.82 -20.61
CA TYR A 22 -23.97 -1.83 -21.57
C TYR A 22 -22.82 -0.93 -22.04
N ALA A 23 -22.53 -0.96 -23.34
CA ALA A 23 -21.48 -0.15 -23.95
C ALA A 23 -22.08 1.18 -24.42
N THR A 24 -22.00 2.21 -23.58
CA THR A 24 -22.62 3.54 -23.84
C THR A 24 -22.20 4.15 -25.18
N ASN A 25 -20.92 4.00 -25.57
CA ASN A 25 -20.40 4.52 -26.84
C ASN A 25 -21.04 3.85 -28.07
N GLN A 26 -21.53 2.62 -27.91
CA GLN A 26 -22.09 1.81 -28.98
C GLN A 26 -23.61 1.69 -28.91
N GLY A 27 -24.23 2.15 -27.81
CA GLY A 27 -25.66 2.11 -27.59
C GLY A 27 -26.25 0.70 -27.47
N ASP A 28 -25.40 -0.32 -27.24
CA ASP A 28 -25.79 -1.73 -27.20
C ASP A 28 -25.29 -2.45 -25.92
N SER A 29 -25.88 -3.61 -25.64
CA SER A 29 -25.40 -4.50 -24.57
C SER A 29 -24.48 -5.56 -25.16
N ARG A 30 -23.30 -5.73 -24.56
CA ARG A 30 -22.26 -6.65 -25.02
C ARG A 30 -21.90 -7.64 -23.92
N ARG A 31 -21.40 -8.79 -24.34
CA ARG A 31 -20.79 -9.77 -23.43
C ARG A 31 -19.35 -9.38 -23.16
N LEU A 32 -18.96 -9.41 -21.90
CA LEU A 32 -17.60 -9.26 -21.42
C LEU A 32 -17.21 -10.55 -20.69
N ALA A 33 -16.08 -11.16 -21.03
CA ALA A 33 -15.59 -12.31 -20.28
C ALA A 33 -15.13 -11.87 -18.88
N ILE A 34 -15.32 -12.73 -17.88
CA ILE A 34 -14.86 -12.42 -16.52
C ILE A 34 -13.33 -12.27 -16.46
N SER A 35 -12.58 -13.00 -17.29
CA SER A 35 -11.14 -12.78 -17.46
C SER A 35 -10.80 -11.32 -17.79
N ASP A 36 -11.48 -10.77 -18.78
CA ASP A 36 -11.21 -9.43 -19.31
C ASP A 36 -11.72 -8.35 -18.35
N PHE A 37 -12.79 -8.65 -17.59
CA PHE A 37 -13.26 -7.80 -16.52
C PHE A 37 -12.26 -7.73 -15.35
N LEU A 38 -11.67 -8.86 -14.96
CA LEU A 38 -10.62 -8.89 -13.94
C LEU A 38 -9.37 -8.16 -14.40
N GLU A 39 -8.95 -8.35 -15.65
CA GLU A 39 -7.84 -7.59 -16.24
C GLU A 39 -8.12 -6.09 -16.23
N TYR A 40 -9.32 -5.66 -16.65
CA TYR A 40 -9.73 -4.27 -16.58
C TYR A 40 -9.69 -3.69 -15.16
N LEU A 41 -10.13 -4.47 -14.16
CA LEU A 41 -10.05 -4.08 -12.75
C LEU A 41 -8.62 -3.94 -12.25
N TYR A 42 -7.70 -4.81 -12.66
CA TYR A 42 -6.28 -4.70 -12.33
C TYR A 42 -5.62 -3.47 -12.98
N GLU A 43 -6.01 -3.13 -14.20
CA GLU A 43 -5.49 -1.96 -14.93
C GLU A 43 -6.14 -0.64 -14.48
N ASN A 44 -7.34 -0.70 -13.92
CA ASN A 44 -8.12 0.45 -13.49
C ASN A 44 -8.60 0.24 -12.05
N PRO A 45 -7.68 0.17 -11.07
CA PRO A 45 -8.08 0.19 -9.68
C PRO A 45 -8.81 1.51 -9.46
N GLY A 46 -10.10 1.43 -9.17
CA GLY A 46 -10.84 2.61 -8.75
C GLY A 46 -10.17 3.23 -7.51
N SER A 47 -10.63 4.39 -7.06
CA SER A 47 -10.15 4.99 -5.80
C SER A 47 -10.43 4.15 -4.54
N GLY A 48 -10.99 2.94 -4.68
CA GLY A 48 -10.94 1.89 -3.68
C GLY A 48 -9.75 0.99 -3.99
N ALA A 49 -8.61 1.24 -3.34
CA ALA A 49 -7.45 0.38 -3.37
C ALA A 49 -7.87 -1.07 -3.11
N PHE A 50 -7.44 -1.98 -3.96
CA PHE A 50 -7.47 -3.40 -3.61
C PHE A 50 -6.60 -3.58 -2.36
N GLU A 51 -7.11 -4.26 -1.34
CA GLU A 51 -6.29 -4.61 -0.17
C GLU A 51 -5.03 -5.34 -0.67
N GLY A 52 -3.86 -4.74 -0.46
CA GLY A 52 -2.56 -5.25 -0.92
C GLY A 52 -1.84 -4.39 -1.98
N GLU A 53 -2.37 -3.26 -2.42
CA GLU A 53 -1.61 -2.34 -3.29
C GLU A 53 -0.53 -1.60 -2.49
N SER A 54 0.67 -2.20 -2.41
CA SER A 54 1.82 -1.58 -1.76
C SER A 54 2.43 -0.50 -2.65
N THR A 55 2.37 0.75 -2.23
CA THR A 55 3.01 1.88 -2.94
C THR A 55 4.51 1.88 -2.66
N THR A 56 5.33 1.84 -3.71
CA THR A 56 6.81 1.91 -3.56
C THR A 56 7.29 3.34 -3.71
N SER A 57 8.07 3.83 -2.74
CA SER A 57 8.67 5.17 -2.75
C SER A 57 10.19 5.07 -2.55
N ILE A 58 10.95 5.65 -3.47
CA ILE A 58 12.41 5.64 -3.43
C ILE A 58 12.91 7.04 -3.08
N TYR A 59 13.75 7.13 -2.05
CA TYR A 59 14.39 8.36 -1.61
C TYR A 59 15.91 8.23 -1.70
N THR A 60 16.56 9.21 -2.30
CA THR A 60 18.03 9.26 -2.45
C THR A 60 18.65 10.47 -1.74
N PRO A 61 18.51 10.61 -0.41
CA PRO A 61 19.09 11.73 0.31
C PRO A 61 20.62 11.65 0.35
N ILE A 62 21.26 12.81 0.23
CA ILE A 62 22.72 13.00 0.28
C ILE A 62 23.18 13.73 1.56
N THR A 63 22.23 14.26 2.32
CA THR A 63 22.40 14.98 3.60
C THR A 63 21.41 14.41 4.61
N PRO A 64 21.49 14.78 5.90
CA PRO A 64 20.41 14.49 6.85
C PRO A 64 19.03 14.86 6.30
N PHE A 65 18.05 13.99 6.52
CA PHE A 65 16.74 14.07 5.87
C PHE A 65 15.58 13.97 6.86
N THR A 66 14.44 14.54 6.46
CA THR A 66 13.15 14.34 7.10
C THR A 66 12.13 14.01 6.01
N ILE A 67 11.56 12.82 6.05
CA ILE A 67 10.52 12.37 5.10
C ILE A 67 9.18 12.35 5.83
N ASN A 68 8.17 13.03 5.29
CA ASN A 68 6.81 13.02 5.81
C ASN A 68 5.96 12.07 4.97
N LEU A 69 5.37 11.05 5.60
CA LEU A 69 4.44 10.14 4.97
C LEU A 69 3.02 10.68 5.13
N THR A 70 2.36 11.00 4.02
CA THR A 70 1.00 11.59 4.01
C THR A 70 -0.09 10.61 3.60
N THR A 71 0.27 9.41 3.12
CA THR A 71 -0.69 8.47 2.55
C THR A 71 -1.35 7.63 3.64
N THR A 72 -2.67 7.45 3.51
CA THR A 72 -3.51 6.87 4.55
C THR A 72 -4.23 5.60 4.13
N ALA A 73 -4.08 5.11 2.88
CA ALA A 73 -4.92 4.03 2.34
C ALA A 73 -4.16 2.74 1.95
N ASN A 74 -2.86 2.82 1.69
CA ASN A 74 -2.08 1.72 1.10
C ASN A 74 -0.92 1.32 1.99
N ASP A 75 -0.48 0.07 1.89
CA ASP A 75 0.83 -0.35 2.42
C ASP A 75 1.94 0.42 1.70
N LEU A 76 3.05 0.68 2.39
CA LEU A 76 4.17 1.41 1.83
C LEU A 76 5.45 0.60 1.88
N TRP A 77 6.18 0.61 0.77
CA TRP A 77 7.57 0.20 0.73
C TRP A 77 8.47 1.40 0.45
N ILE A 78 9.29 1.76 1.43
CA ILE A 78 10.21 2.88 1.38
C ILE A 78 11.63 2.35 1.17
N ILE A 79 12.27 2.80 0.11
CA ILE A 79 13.66 2.47 -0.20
C ILE A 79 14.51 3.73 -0.01
N LEU A 80 15.37 3.73 1.00
CA LEU A 80 16.40 4.73 1.22
C LEU A 80 17.65 4.34 0.45
N ASN A 81 17.76 4.80 -0.79
CA ASN A 81 18.92 4.57 -1.64
C ASN A 81 19.97 5.69 -1.42
N LEU A 82 20.74 5.54 -0.36
CA LEU A 82 21.76 6.50 0.06
C LEU A 82 23.05 6.33 -0.75
N SER A 83 23.69 7.44 -1.13
CA SER A 83 24.99 7.42 -1.80
C SER A 83 26.16 7.20 -0.82
N ALA A 84 26.01 7.62 0.43
CA ALA A 84 26.98 7.49 1.52
C ALA A 84 26.28 7.25 2.87
N ALA A 85 27.06 6.91 3.90
CA ALA A 85 26.53 6.83 5.26
C ALA A 85 26.10 8.23 5.75
N LEU A 86 24.92 8.32 6.36
CA LEU A 86 24.37 9.57 6.88
C LEU A 86 24.39 9.58 8.40
N ALA A 87 24.68 10.75 8.98
CA ALA A 87 24.72 10.93 10.43
C ALA A 87 23.32 10.82 11.05
N SER A 88 22.29 11.36 10.37
CA SER A 88 20.92 11.33 10.87
C SER A 88 19.88 11.25 9.75
N GLY A 89 18.71 10.71 10.10
CA GLY A 89 17.56 10.64 9.21
C GLY A 89 16.27 10.47 10.01
N THR A 90 15.21 11.15 9.59
CA THR A 90 13.90 11.08 10.24
C THR A 90 12.83 10.68 9.24
N ILE A 91 11.98 9.73 9.62
CA ILE A 91 10.73 9.43 8.91
C ILE A 91 9.58 9.75 9.86
N ILE A 92 8.64 10.58 9.40
CA ILE A 92 7.42 10.94 10.11
C ILE A 92 6.29 10.11 9.51
N LEU A 93 5.68 9.27 10.33
CA LEU A 93 4.59 8.37 9.94
C LEU A 93 3.30 9.15 9.64
N PRO A 94 2.34 8.54 8.92
CA PRO A 94 1.05 9.15 8.68
C PRO A 94 0.32 9.50 9.97
N LEU A 95 -0.35 10.66 10.00
CA LEU A 95 -1.16 11.09 11.16
C LEU A 95 -2.42 10.23 11.33
N ALA A 96 -2.98 9.74 10.22
CA ALA A 96 -4.19 8.93 10.19
C ALA A 96 -3.94 7.65 9.36
N PRO A 97 -3.18 6.68 9.88
CA PRO A 97 -2.89 5.45 9.17
C PRO A 97 -4.14 4.57 8.98
N SER A 98 -4.11 3.75 7.93
CA SER A 98 -5.16 2.77 7.67
C SER A 98 -5.17 1.64 8.69
N ILE A 99 -6.32 0.97 8.82
CA ILE A 99 -6.44 -0.25 9.63
C ILE A 99 -5.41 -1.27 9.12
N GLU A 100 -4.59 -1.79 10.04
CA GLU A 100 -3.56 -2.78 9.73
C GLU A 100 -2.47 -2.37 8.71
N GLN A 101 -2.32 -1.07 8.43
CA GLN A 101 -1.34 -0.57 7.46
C GLN A 101 0.09 -1.06 7.78
N GLU A 102 0.75 -1.60 6.76
CA GLU A 102 2.16 -2.01 6.81
C GLU A 102 3.07 -0.98 6.15
N ILE A 103 4.20 -0.68 6.80
CA ILE A 103 5.26 0.13 6.23
C ILE A 103 6.57 -0.65 6.33
N ARG A 104 7.17 -0.90 5.17
CA ARG A 104 8.46 -1.57 5.01
C ARG A 104 9.50 -0.53 4.67
N VAL A 105 10.60 -0.51 5.39
CA VAL A 105 11.71 0.42 5.13
C VAL A 105 12.97 -0.38 4.87
N SER A 106 13.66 -0.06 3.78
CA SER A 106 14.94 -0.66 3.39
C SER A 106 15.96 0.44 3.14
N THR A 107 17.21 0.26 3.56
CA THR A 107 18.30 1.21 3.30
C THR A 107 19.47 0.56 2.58
N THR A 108 20.17 1.30 1.72
CA THR A 108 21.38 0.82 1.03
C THR A 108 22.67 1.15 1.79
N LYS A 109 22.66 2.18 2.65
CA LYS A 109 23.82 2.58 3.50
C LYS A 109 23.39 2.82 4.94
N GLN A 110 24.39 3.00 5.81
CA GLN A 110 24.18 3.23 7.23
C GLN A 110 23.55 4.61 7.50
N VAL A 111 22.62 4.67 8.44
CA VAL A 111 22.12 5.88 9.09
C VAL A 111 22.40 5.76 10.59
N THR A 112 23.29 6.59 11.13
CA THR A 112 23.78 6.44 12.50
C THR A 112 22.73 6.82 13.55
N SER A 113 21.97 7.89 13.32
CA SER A 113 20.88 8.34 14.18
C SER A 113 19.58 8.37 13.38
N PHE A 114 18.81 7.30 13.47
CA PHE A 114 17.52 7.18 12.82
C PHE A 114 16.38 7.44 13.80
N THR A 115 15.43 8.29 13.39
CA THR A 115 14.23 8.57 14.16
C THR A 115 13.01 8.22 13.35
N LEU A 116 12.18 7.34 13.88
CA LEU A 116 10.85 7.08 13.36
C LEU A 116 9.83 7.78 14.26
N ASN A 117 9.25 8.87 13.76
CA ASN A 117 8.26 9.66 14.49
C ASN A 117 6.85 9.11 14.21
N PRO A 118 6.13 8.59 15.21
CA PRO A 118 4.81 8.00 15.03
C PRO A 118 3.67 9.02 14.80
N ASN A 119 3.99 10.32 14.82
CA ASN A 119 3.09 11.41 14.41
C ASN A 119 1.68 11.36 15.05
N GLY A 120 1.63 11.27 16.38
CA GLY A 120 0.38 11.22 17.15
C GLY A 120 -0.06 9.82 17.59
N ALA A 121 0.52 8.77 17.01
CA ALA A 121 0.43 7.39 17.53
C ALA A 121 1.56 7.08 18.51
N THR A 122 1.51 5.91 19.17
CA THR A 122 2.63 5.40 19.98
C THR A 122 3.49 4.44 19.14
N GLY A 123 4.82 4.52 19.26
CA GLY A 123 5.75 3.64 18.55
C GLY A 123 6.45 2.65 19.48
N TYR A 124 6.46 1.37 19.13
CA TYR A 124 7.11 0.32 19.91
C TYR A 124 8.21 -0.38 19.10
N ASN A 125 9.37 -0.56 19.77
CA ASN A 125 10.53 -1.28 19.25
C ASN A 125 11.07 -0.72 17.92
N PHE A 126 11.04 0.60 17.78
CA PHE A 126 11.57 1.28 16.60
C PHE A 126 13.10 1.26 16.60
N PRO A 127 13.73 1.04 15.43
CA PRO A 127 15.18 1.14 15.32
C PRO A 127 15.62 2.60 15.56
N THR A 128 16.73 2.78 16.28
CA THR A 128 17.37 4.09 16.51
C THR A 128 18.55 4.34 15.57
N ALA A 129 18.93 3.34 14.79
CA ALA A 129 19.95 3.38 13.75
C ALA A 129 19.60 2.37 12.66
N LEU A 130 20.07 2.61 11.45
CA LEU A 130 19.97 1.66 10.34
C LEU A 130 21.37 1.27 9.90
N ALA A 131 21.70 -0.01 9.96
CA ALA A 131 22.93 -0.52 9.37
C ALA A 131 22.85 -0.47 7.84
N ALA A 132 23.99 -0.61 7.15
CA ALA A 132 23.98 -0.77 5.70
C ALA A 132 23.16 -2.02 5.33
N GLU A 133 22.34 -1.90 4.27
CA GLU A 133 21.48 -3.00 3.78
C GLU A 133 20.41 -3.47 4.78
N HIS A 134 20.18 -2.71 5.85
CA HIS A 134 19.17 -3.05 6.84
C HIS A 134 17.76 -2.83 6.30
N SER A 135 16.83 -3.65 6.76
CA SER A 135 15.40 -3.47 6.53
C SER A 135 14.61 -3.79 7.79
N PHE A 136 13.45 -3.15 7.92
CA PHE A 136 12.51 -3.44 9.01
C PHE A 136 11.07 -3.19 8.53
N THR A 137 10.12 -3.85 9.19
CA THR A 137 8.69 -3.68 8.91
C THR A 137 7.96 -3.25 10.16
N ILE A 138 7.08 -2.28 10.02
CA ILE A 138 6.16 -1.84 11.06
C ILE A 138 4.72 -2.06 10.60
N LYS A 139 3.84 -2.37 11.55
CA LYS A 139 2.40 -2.52 11.32
C LYS A 139 1.63 -1.67 12.31
N TYR A 140 0.58 -1.01 11.83
CA TYR A 140 -0.30 -0.20 12.67
C TYR A 140 -1.42 -1.03 13.28
N ASN A 141 -1.70 -0.80 14.56
CA ASN A 141 -2.83 -1.35 15.28
C ASN A 141 -3.80 -0.22 15.66
N VAL A 142 -4.99 -0.24 15.06
CA VAL A 142 -6.02 0.79 15.26
C VAL A 142 -6.57 0.80 16.69
N THR A 143 -6.70 -0.36 17.33
CA THR A 143 -7.27 -0.50 18.69
C THR A 143 -6.39 0.17 19.73
N LEU A 144 -5.06 0.06 19.58
CA LEU A 144 -4.08 0.64 20.50
C LEU A 144 -3.56 2.00 20.03
N ASN A 145 -4.00 2.50 18.86
CA ASN A 145 -3.42 3.68 18.20
C ASN A 145 -1.88 3.64 18.21
N SER A 146 -1.33 2.51 17.78
CA SER A 146 0.09 2.18 18.00
C SER A 146 0.72 1.44 16.82
N TRP A 147 1.99 1.75 16.58
CA TRP A 147 2.84 1.10 15.60
C TRP A 147 3.78 0.11 16.28
N PHE A 148 3.89 -1.07 15.70
CA PHE A 148 4.77 -2.13 16.18
C PHE A 148 5.74 -2.53 15.11
N ARG A 149 7.03 -2.63 15.46
CA ARG A 149 7.99 -3.34 14.61
C ARG A 149 7.75 -4.85 14.70
N ILE A 150 7.53 -5.48 13.56
CA ILE A 150 7.22 -6.92 13.45
C ILE A 150 8.32 -7.73 12.76
N ALA A 151 9.29 -7.07 12.12
CA ALA A 151 10.50 -7.66 11.54
C ALA A 151 11.64 -6.61 11.54
#